data_AF-A0A6N4T5J6-F1
#
_entry.id   AF-A0A6N4T5J6-F1
#
_cell.length_a   1.000
_cell.length_b   1.000
_cell.length_c   1.000
_cell.angle_alpha   90.00
_cell.angle_beta   90.00
_cell.angle_gamma   90.00
#
_symmetry.space_group_name_H-M   'P 1'
#
loop_
_entity.id
_entity.type
_entity.pdbx_description
1 polymer ?
#
loop_
_entity_poly.entity_id
_entity_poly.type
_entity_poly.pdbx_seq_one_letter_code
_entity_poly.pdbx_strand_id
1 'polypeptide(L)'
;MPDFGFGLVDYQANADVDKWLNEKVILPASTTKCDVPKGIFGDQGAGMLRMIAYGSDAYFAYPPRPSDPKIAWEPDWQTKLRMKSTYSSILGGMGDMGGRRSNNASQAEQQQRPEQKEEPKVKATDVLKGLLGF
;
A
#
# COMPACT_ATOMS: atom_id res chain seq x y z
N MET A 1 13.35 26.03 3.66
CA MET A 1 13.12 25.00 4.70
C MET A 1 13.65 23.68 4.18
N PRO A 2 14.27 22.83 5.01
CA PRO A 2 14.58 21.46 4.60
C PRO A 2 13.27 20.74 4.22
N ASP A 3 13.27 20.09 3.07
CA ASP A 3 12.15 19.26 2.61
C ASP A 3 12.07 18.03 3.51
N PHE A 4 10.93 17.82 4.17
CA PHE A 4 10.67 16.72 5.11
C PHE A 4 10.39 15.40 4.39
N GLY A 5 11.16 15.10 3.34
CA GLY A 5 11.03 13.89 2.54
C GLY A 5 9.81 13.86 1.62
N PHE A 6 9.10 14.98 1.44
CA PHE A 6 8.00 15.04 0.48
C PHE A 6 8.52 14.96 -0.96
N GLY A 7 9.71 15.49 -1.21
CA GLY A 7 10.43 15.31 -2.48
C GLY A 7 10.64 13.84 -2.84
N LEU A 8 10.79 12.94 -1.86
CA LEU A 8 10.93 11.49 -2.10
C LEU A 8 9.63 10.86 -2.62
N VAL A 9 8.48 11.51 -2.50
CA VAL A 9 7.23 10.93 -2.98
C VAL A 9 7.12 10.98 -4.51
N ASP A 10 7.85 11.90 -5.16
CA ASP A 10 7.76 12.15 -6.60
C ASP A 10 8.75 11.32 -7.43
N TYR A 11 8.68 11.44 -8.76
CA TYR A 11 9.68 10.93 -9.69
C TYR A 11 11.00 11.69 -9.53
N GLN A 12 12.11 10.95 -9.53
CA GLN A 12 13.44 11.51 -9.33
C GLN A 12 14.23 11.57 -10.64
N ALA A 13 15.17 12.51 -10.75
CA ALA A 13 16.17 12.44 -11.81
C ALA A 13 17.23 11.40 -11.44
N ASN A 14 17.86 10.78 -12.45
CA ASN A 14 18.91 9.78 -12.22
C ASN A 14 20.04 10.33 -11.31
N ALA A 15 20.45 11.59 -11.51
CA ALA A 15 21.48 12.23 -10.68
C ALA A 15 21.09 12.35 -9.20
N ASP A 16 19.80 12.59 -8.91
CA ASP A 16 19.31 12.66 -7.53
C ASP A 16 19.27 11.27 -6.89
N VAL A 17 18.84 10.25 -7.65
CA VAL A 17 18.88 8.84 -7.21
C VAL A 17 20.31 8.42 -6.88
N ASP A 18 21.28 8.71 -7.77
CA ASP A 18 22.69 8.40 -7.57
C ASP A 18 23.26 9.09 -6.33
N LYS A 19 22.95 10.38 -6.16
CA LYS A 19 23.33 11.15 -4.98
C LYS A 19 22.77 10.53 -3.70
N TRP A 20 21.48 10.19 -3.68
CA TRP A 20 20.83 9.63 -2.49
C TRP A 20 21.27 8.21 -2.15
N LEU A 21 21.68 7.42 -3.14
CA LEU A 21 22.32 6.12 -2.91
C LEU A 21 23.69 6.28 -2.22
N ASN A 22 24.45 7.30 -2.62
CA ASN A 22 25.74 7.62 -2.02
C ASN A 22 25.58 8.17 -0.59
N GLU A 23 24.62 9.06 -0.39
CA GLU A 23 24.28 9.67 0.90
C GLU A 23 23.51 8.71 1.84
N LYS A 24 23.16 7.50 1.39
CA LYS A 24 22.38 6.50 2.14
C LYS A 24 20.98 6.99 2.57
N VAL A 25 20.42 7.92 1.81
CA VAL A 25 19.03 8.38 1.96
C VAL A 25 18.06 7.32 1.42
N ILE A 26 18.45 6.59 0.38
CA ILE A 26 17.67 5.48 -0.20
C ILE A 26 18.48 4.18 -0.20
N LEU A 27 17.76 3.06 -0.19
CA LEU A 27 18.33 1.71 -0.19
C LEU A 27 18.80 1.33 -1.61
N PRO A 28 19.83 0.48 -1.74
CA PRO A 28 20.23 -0.05 -3.04
C PRO A 28 19.15 -0.96 -3.62
N ALA A 29 19.12 -1.07 -4.95
CA ALA A 29 18.11 -1.85 -5.68
C ALA A 29 18.10 -3.36 -5.33
N SER A 30 19.20 -3.88 -4.79
CA SER A 30 19.31 -5.26 -4.32
C SER A 30 18.71 -5.50 -2.92
N THR A 31 18.31 -4.45 -2.19
CA THR A 31 17.73 -4.59 -0.85
C THR A 31 16.29 -5.09 -0.93
N THR A 32 16.07 -6.31 -0.45
CA THR A 32 14.74 -6.95 -0.38
C THR A 32 14.22 -7.09 1.05
N LYS A 33 15.03 -6.74 2.06
CA LYS A 33 14.68 -6.78 3.48
C LYS A 33 14.97 -5.43 4.14
N CYS A 34 14.00 -4.90 4.86
CA CYS A 34 14.11 -3.65 5.61
C CYS A 34 13.69 -3.92 7.06
N ASP A 35 14.56 -3.62 8.03
CA ASP A 35 14.22 -3.75 9.45
C ASP A 35 13.68 -2.40 9.95
N VAL A 36 12.49 -2.42 10.55
CA VAL A 36 11.89 -1.22 11.15
C VAL A 36 12.19 -1.22 12.65
N PRO A 37 12.87 -0.19 13.19
CA PRO A 37 13.17 -0.14 14.61
C PRO A 37 11.90 -0.11 15.48
N LYS A 38 11.98 -0.81 16.62
CA LYS A 38 10.89 -0.84 17.60
C LYS A 38 10.65 0.54 18.19
N GLY A 39 9.39 0.85 18.51
CA GLY A 39 9.00 2.07 19.23
C GLY A 39 8.76 3.31 18.37
N ILE A 40 9.15 3.33 17.08
CA ILE A 40 8.93 4.49 16.18
C ILE A 40 7.43 4.80 16.02
N PHE A 41 6.57 3.77 16.09
CA PHE A 41 5.12 3.89 15.93
C PHE A 41 4.34 3.72 17.25
N GLY A 42 5.03 3.81 18.40
CA GLY A 42 4.43 3.63 19.74
C GLY A 42 3.83 2.23 19.99
N ASP A 43 3.23 2.06 21.16
CA ASP A 43 2.71 0.75 21.61
C ASP A 43 1.53 0.24 20.77
N GLN A 44 0.79 1.15 20.12
CA GLN A 44 -0.37 0.80 19.29
C GLN A 44 0.00 0.33 17.88
N GLY A 45 1.26 0.50 17.45
CA GLY A 45 1.85 -0.21 16.30
C GLY A 45 1.28 0.14 14.92
N ALA A 46 0.46 1.19 14.79
CA ALA A 46 -0.18 1.54 13.54
C ALA A 46 0.62 2.61 12.79
N GLY A 47 1.47 2.18 11.86
CA GLY A 47 2.18 3.06 10.92
C GLY A 47 1.70 2.84 9.50
N MET A 48 1.49 3.90 8.72
CA MET A 48 1.33 3.77 7.28
C MET A 48 2.71 3.64 6.65
N LEU A 49 3.02 2.46 6.13
CA LEU A 49 4.23 2.20 5.35
C LEU A 49 3.97 2.60 3.90
N ARG A 50 4.84 3.44 3.34
CA ARG A 50 4.96 3.67 1.90
C ARG A 50 6.39 3.35 1.48
N MET A 51 6.56 2.46 0.52
CA MET A 51 7.84 2.13 -0.09
C MET A 51 7.84 2.61 -1.54
N ILE A 52 8.91 3.27 -1.95
CA ILE A 52 9.07 3.79 -3.31
C ILE A 52 10.38 3.26 -3.87
N ALA A 53 10.31 2.68 -5.07
CA ALA A 53 11.48 2.29 -5.84
C ALA A 53 11.57 3.20 -7.07
N TYR A 54 12.74 3.81 -7.27
CA TYR A 54 13.03 4.62 -8.45
C TYR A 54 13.77 3.80 -9.49
N GLY A 55 13.30 3.86 -10.74
CA GLY A 55 14.01 3.31 -11.90
C GLY A 55 14.72 4.41 -12.67
N SER A 56 15.60 4.01 -13.59
CA SER A 56 16.25 4.95 -14.51
C SER A 56 15.26 5.53 -15.52
N ASP A 57 15.45 6.80 -15.86
CA ASP A 57 14.75 7.43 -16.98
C ASP A 57 15.21 6.82 -18.32
N ALA A 58 14.28 6.67 -19.28
CA ALA A 58 14.57 6.23 -20.65
C ALA A 58 14.08 7.26 -21.69
N TYR A 59 14.81 7.39 -22.79
CA TYR A 59 14.53 8.38 -23.85
C TYR A 59 14.32 7.67 -25.19
N PHE A 60 13.21 7.98 -25.84
CA PHE A 60 12.81 7.39 -27.12
C PHE A 60 12.51 8.48 -28.13
N ALA A 61 12.77 8.21 -29.40
CA ALA A 61 12.44 9.10 -30.50
C ALA A 61 12.23 8.27 -31.77
N TYR A 62 11.37 8.76 -32.66
CA TYR A 62 11.16 8.15 -33.98
C TYR A 62 11.20 9.21 -35.07
N PRO A 63 11.90 8.96 -36.20
CA PRO A 63 12.80 7.82 -36.41
C PRO A 63 14.01 7.83 -35.45
N PRO A 64 14.63 6.66 -35.18
CA PRO A 64 15.83 6.60 -34.35
C PRO A 64 16.96 7.42 -34.98
N ARG A 65 17.83 7.99 -34.14
CA ARG A 65 18.93 8.84 -34.61
C ARG A 65 19.83 8.06 -35.59
N PRO A 66 20.10 8.59 -36.80
CA PRO A 66 21.05 7.99 -37.73
C PRO A 66 22.44 7.82 -37.10
N SER A 67 23.15 6.74 -37.47
CA SER A 67 24.51 6.52 -36.99
C SER A 67 25.53 7.50 -37.57
N ASP A 68 25.26 8.05 -38.76
CA ASP A 68 26.08 9.09 -39.37
C ASP A 68 25.63 10.48 -38.87
N PRO A 69 26.47 11.20 -38.11
CA PRO A 69 26.13 12.51 -37.56
C PRO A 69 26.00 13.62 -38.62
N LYS A 70 26.40 13.37 -39.87
CA LYS A 70 26.22 14.33 -40.98
C LYS A 70 24.81 14.35 -41.54
N ILE A 71 24.02 13.32 -41.25
CA ILE A 71 22.62 13.25 -41.67
C ILE A 71 21.80 14.08 -40.68
N ALA A 72 21.08 15.09 -41.20
CA ALA A 72 20.17 15.88 -40.39
C ALA A 72 19.11 14.96 -39.76
N TRP A 73 18.94 15.07 -38.43
CA TRP A 73 17.98 14.25 -37.69
C TRP A 73 16.82 15.11 -37.19
N GLU A 74 15.66 14.91 -37.80
CA GLU A 74 14.40 15.56 -37.44
C GLU A 74 13.41 14.48 -36.96
N PRO A 75 13.31 14.23 -35.64
CA PRO A 75 12.38 13.25 -35.11
C PRO A 75 10.94 13.76 -35.18
N ASP A 76 10.00 12.91 -35.62
CA ASP A 76 8.56 13.18 -35.60
C ASP A 76 8.05 13.36 -34.18
N TRP A 77 8.59 12.57 -33.25
CA TRP A 77 8.29 12.66 -31.83
C TRP A 77 9.48 12.24 -30.96
N GLN A 78 9.45 12.72 -29.71
CA GLN A 78 10.37 12.34 -28.66
C GLN A 78 9.60 12.10 -27.36
N THR A 79 9.96 11.05 -26.63
CA THR A 79 9.29 10.66 -25.38
C THR A 79 10.33 10.37 -24.31
N LYS A 80 10.11 10.94 -23.12
CA LYS A 80 10.86 10.61 -21.91
C LYS A 80 9.99 9.74 -21.00
N LEU A 81 10.45 8.54 -20.70
CA LEU A 81 9.83 7.64 -19.74
C LEU A 81 10.52 7.78 -18.39
N ARG A 82 9.74 7.98 -17.32
CA ARG A 82 10.23 8.00 -15.93
C ARG A 82 9.59 6.87 -15.16
N MET A 83 10.39 6.07 -14.46
CA MET A 83 9.94 4.84 -13.81
C MET A 83 9.93 5.00 -12.29
N LYS A 84 8.78 4.71 -11.67
CA LYS A 84 8.60 4.68 -10.22
C LYS A 84 7.60 3.60 -9.86
N SER A 85 7.94 2.78 -8.87
CA SER A 85 7.02 1.84 -8.25
C SER A 85 6.69 2.30 -6.84
N THR A 86 5.43 2.17 -6.41
CA THR A 86 4.99 2.58 -5.08
C THR A 86 4.16 1.47 -4.46
N TYR A 87 4.57 1.05 -3.28
CA TYR A 87 3.84 0.12 -2.42
C TYR A 87 3.36 0.87 -1.18
N SER A 88 2.17 0.56 -0.69
CA SER A 88 1.63 1.12 0.55
C SER A 88 0.89 0.05 1.36
N SER A 89 1.07 0.06 2.67
CA SER A 89 0.47 -0.91 3.59
C SER A 89 0.42 -0.35 5.01
N ILE A 90 -0.40 -0.96 5.88
CA ILE A 90 -0.27 -0.75 7.32
C ILE A 90 0.89 -1.63 7.78
N LEU A 91 1.86 -1.04 8.50
CA LEU A 91 2.98 -1.77 9.08
C LEU A 91 2.45 -2.80 10.09
N GLY A 92 2.83 -4.07 9.93
CA GLY A 92 2.22 -5.20 10.68
C GLY A 92 0.95 -5.78 10.04
N GLY A 93 0.39 -5.14 9.01
CA GLY A 93 -0.81 -5.59 8.30
C GLY A 93 -2.11 -5.39 9.10
N MET A 94 -3.26 -5.57 8.44
CA MET A 94 -4.57 -5.59 9.13
C MET A 94 -4.76 -6.82 10.04
N GLY A 95 -3.98 -7.89 9.82
CA GLY A 95 -4.05 -9.13 10.61
C GLY A 95 -3.54 -8.98 12.05
N ASP A 96 -2.56 -8.11 12.28
CA ASP A 96 -1.98 -7.88 13.62
C ASP A 96 -2.88 -6.97 14.49
N MET A 97 -3.68 -6.10 13.85
CA MET A 97 -4.79 -5.42 14.53
C MET A 97 -5.91 -6.37 15.01
N GLY A 98 -6.08 -7.52 14.34
CA GLY A 98 -7.02 -8.57 14.76
C GLY A 98 -6.48 -9.46 15.88
N GLY A 99 -5.16 -9.73 15.89
CA GLY A 99 -4.51 -10.56 16.90
C GLY A 99 -4.47 -9.96 18.31
N ARG A 100 -4.40 -8.63 18.42
CA ARG A 100 -4.40 -7.93 19.72
C ARG A 100 -5.75 -7.89 20.43
N ARG A 101 -6.87 -8.15 19.73
CA ARG A 101 -8.20 -8.29 20.36
C ARG A 101 -8.44 -9.68 20.93
N SER A 102 -7.64 -10.68 20.54
CA SER A 102 -7.85 -12.07 20.98
C SER A 102 -7.23 -12.40 22.34
N ASN A 103 -6.30 -11.58 22.84
CA ASN A 103 -5.62 -11.81 24.13
C ASN A 103 -6.31 -11.16 25.34
N ASN A 104 -7.47 -10.53 25.15
CA ASN A 104 -8.31 -10.01 26.25
C ASN A 104 -9.73 -10.57 26.18
N ALA A 105 -9.87 -11.82 25.72
CA ALA A 105 -11.13 -12.57 25.71
C ALA A 105 -11.04 -13.87 26.54
N SER A 106 -9.99 -14.05 27.34
CA SER A 106 -9.82 -15.24 28.20
C SER A 106 -10.14 -14.98 29.67
N GLN A 107 -10.80 -13.86 29.99
CA GLN A 107 -11.20 -13.55 31.37
C GLN A 107 -12.56 -12.83 31.42
N ALA A 108 -13.56 -13.39 30.71
CA ALA A 108 -14.97 -13.03 30.90
C ALA A 108 -15.91 -14.15 30.45
N GLU A 109 -15.64 -15.41 30.83
CA GLU A 109 -16.63 -16.49 30.74
C GLU A 109 -16.85 -17.11 32.11
N GLN A 110 -17.34 -16.27 33.03
CA GLN A 110 -17.95 -16.75 34.26
C GLN A 110 -19.02 -15.78 34.77
N GLN A 111 -19.95 -15.35 33.91
CA GLN A 111 -21.24 -14.88 34.43
C GLN A 111 -22.36 -14.94 33.39
N GLN A 112 -23.40 -15.69 33.78
CA GLN A 112 -24.80 -15.57 33.37
C GLN A 112 -25.18 -16.03 31.96
N ARG A 113 -25.61 -17.29 31.90
CA ARG A 113 -26.64 -17.79 30.97
C ARG A 113 -27.93 -16.99 31.18
N PRO A 114 -28.48 -16.30 30.16
CA PRO A 114 -29.90 -15.98 30.14
C PRO A 114 -30.66 -17.20 29.61
N GLU A 115 -31.66 -17.67 30.36
CA GLU A 115 -32.64 -18.64 29.88
C GLU A 115 -33.31 -18.13 28.60
N GLN A 116 -33.20 -18.92 27.54
CA GLN A 116 -33.90 -18.68 26.29
C GLN A 116 -35.36 -19.11 26.50
N LYS A 117 -36.23 -18.13 26.71
CA LYS A 117 -37.68 -18.31 26.71
C LYS A 117 -38.10 -18.74 25.30
N GLU A 118 -38.65 -19.95 25.16
CA GLU A 118 -39.15 -20.48 23.90
C GLU A 118 -40.24 -19.56 23.33
N GLU A 119 -40.00 -18.98 22.16
CA GLU A 119 -41.03 -18.32 21.36
C GLU A 119 -41.81 -19.37 20.54
N PRO A 120 -43.14 -19.25 20.42
CA PRO A 120 -43.94 -20.28 19.78
C PRO A 120 -43.71 -20.27 18.26
N LYS A 121 -43.47 -21.46 17.70
CA LYS A 121 -43.31 -21.70 16.26
C LYS A 121 -44.58 -21.30 15.50
N VAL A 122 -44.59 -20.12 14.91
CA VAL A 122 -45.61 -19.75 13.93
C VAL A 122 -45.29 -20.49 12.63
N LYS A 123 -46.24 -21.30 12.14
CA LYS A 123 -46.06 -22.10 10.93
C LYS A 123 -46.04 -21.18 9.70
N ALA A 124 -45.09 -21.40 8.80
CA ALA A 124 -44.88 -20.62 7.58
C ALA A 124 -46.11 -20.51 6.65
N THR A 125 -47.13 -21.34 6.87
CA THR A 125 -48.40 -21.31 6.15
C THR A 125 -49.32 -20.14 6.53
N ASP A 126 -49.12 -19.53 7.70
CA ASP A 126 -49.98 -18.43 8.17
C ASP A 126 -49.55 -17.07 7.58
N VAL A 127 -48.28 -16.93 7.17
CA VAL A 127 -47.77 -15.71 6.52
C VAL A 127 -48.26 -15.60 5.08
N LEU A 128 -48.53 -16.72 4.41
CA LEU A 128 -48.98 -16.74 3.01
C LEU A 128 -50.45 -16.36 2.82
N LYS A 129 -51.28 -16.46 3.87
CA LYS A 129 -52.69 -16.02 3.81
C LYS A 129 -52.86 -14.50 3.88
N GLY A 130 -51.87 -13.77 4.40
CA GLY A 130 -51.91 -12.32 4.47
C GLY A 130 -51.52 -11.61 3.17
N LEU A 131 -50.86 -12.31 2.24
CA LEU A 131 -50.30 -11.70 1.02
C LEU A 131 -51.18 -11.85 -0.23
N LEU A 132 -52.19 -12.72 -0.20
CA LEU A 132 -53.13 -12.95 -1.30
C LEU A 132 -54.55 -12.96 -0.73
N GLY A 133 -55.12 -11.77 -0.57
CA GLY A 133 -56.41 -11.56 0.07
C GLY A 133 -57.54 -12.35 -0.58
N PHE A 134 -58.01 -13.37 0.14
CA PHE A 134 -59.38 -13.90 0.17
C PHE A 134 -59.66 -14.42 1.58
#